data_AF-A0A2B7ZKS3-F1
#
_entry.id   AF-A0A2B7ZKS3-F1
#
_cell.length_a   1.000
_cell.length_b   1.000
_cell.length_c   1.000
_cell.angle_alpha   90.00
_cell.angle_beta   90.00
_cell.angle_gamma   90.00
#
_symmetry.space_group_name_H-M   'P 1'
#
loop_
_entity.id
_entity.type
_entity.pdbx_description
1 polymer ?
#
loop_
_entity_poly.entity_id
_entity_poly.type
_entity_poly.pdbx_seq_one_letter_code
_entity_poly.pdbx_strand_id
1 'polypeptide(L)'
;MWLGFFIPILASTLAIGTHHASASTRIQSALADSEPTMGGIPLTTRVHWMRRTNQALSDLGSPCPFIAFATVIVKHTTPGELGDLICIGVNENSKSGNPTSHGEIAAITNCTNILTDKNGRFNMTPLQALEAFKEFTLYTNVESCPMCAAAIRWAGFKEYVYGTSIETLVRKGWPQIRISSREIFEHSYDLPSSSKLIAGVLTNETDPYFAWQFDSSAPCPMGCDRPPSGNGYSVAYLIEDFSPFT
;
A
#
# COMPACT_ATOMS: atom_id res chain seq x y z
N MET A 1 -12.17 -65.40 -59.00
CA MET A 1 -11.20 -65.71 -57.93
C MET A 1 -10.06 -64.70 -58.09
N TRP A 2 -10.14 -63.59 -57.35
CA TRP A 2 -9.35 -62.38 -57.58
C TRP A 2 -8.04 -62.40 -56.77
N LEU A 3 -6.97 -61.96 -57.42
CA LEU A 3 -5.60 -61.84 -56.90
C LEU A 3 -5.48 -60.67 -55.92
N GLY A 4 -4.85 -60.90 -54.76
CA GLY A 4 -4.48 -59.86 -53.78
C GLY A 4 -2.96 -59.85 -53.57
N PHE A 5 -2.33 -58.73 -53.98
CA PHE A 5 -0.90 -58.43 -53.82
C PHE A 5 -0.59 -57.97 -52.38
N PHE A 6 0.54 -58.43 -51.84
CA PHE A 6 1.15 -57.94 -50.60
C PHE A 6 1.98 -56.66 -50.87
N ILE A 7 1.78 -55.62 -50.05
CA ILE A 7 2.66 -54.43 -49.97
C ILE A 7 3.11 -54.30 -48.50
N PRO A 8 4.42 -54.17 -48.20
CA PRO A 8 4.88 -53.83 -46.85
C PRO A 8 4.92 -52.30 -46.68
N ILE A 9 4.39 -51.81 -45.56
CA ILE A 9 4.42 -50.39 -45.18
C ILE A 9 5.72 -50.12 -44.40
N LEU A 10 6.59 -49.25 -44.92
CA LEU A 10 7.69 -48.63 -44.19
C LEU A 10 7.13 -47.62 -43.18
N ALA A 11 7.50 -47.76 -41.90
CA ALA A 11 7.23 -46.77 -40.87
C ALA A 11 8.34 -45.70 -40.87
N SER A 12 8.01 -44.48 -41.29
CA SER A 12 8.88 -43.31 -41.23
C SER A 12 8.76 -42.63 -39.87
N THR A 13 9.81 -42.63 -39.06
CA THR A 13 9.89 -41.84 -37.83
C THR A 13 10.21 -40.38 -38.16
N LEU A 14 9.22 -39.48 -38.04
CA LEU A 14 9.44 -38.03 -38.03
C LEU A 14 9.85 -37.60 -36.61
N ALA A 15 11.08 -37.13 -36.44
CA ALA A 15 11.51 -36.39 -35.26
C ALA A 15 11.00 -34.93 -35.37
N ILE A 16 10.05 -34.55 -34.52
CA ILE A 16 9.60 -33.15 -34.37
C ILE A 16 10.56 -32.48 -33.39
N GLY A 17 11.54 -31.75 -33.91
CA GLY A 17 12.34 -30.81 -33.12
C GLY A 17 11.51 -29.57 -32.78
N THR A 18 11.23 -29.36 -31.50
CA THR A 18 10.52 -28.17 -31.00
C THR A 18 11.48 -26.98 -30.90
N HIS A 19 11.51 -26.12 -31.91
CA HIS A 19 12.07 -24.77 -31.80
C HIS A 19 11.06 -23.85 -31.08
N HIS A 20 11.03 -23.92 -29.75
CA HIS A 20 10.28 -22.97 -28.91
C HIS A 20 11.22 -22.31 -27.89
N ALA A 21 12.15 -21.49 -28.40
CA ALA A 21 12.98 -20.61 -27.57
C ALA A 21 13.32 -19.33 -28.36
N SER A 22 12.32 -18.50 -28.66
CA SER A 22 12.58 -17.12 -29.13
C SER A 22 11.36 -16.20 -29.07
N ALA A 23 10.13 -16.71 -28.99
CA ALA A 23 8.93 -15.87 -28.92
C ALA A 23 8.64 -15.32 -27.51
N SER A 24 9.04 -16.06 -26.46
CA SER A 24 8.78 -15.68 -25.06
C SER A 24 9.60 -14.45 -24.62
N THR A 25 10.85 -14.34 -25.08
CA THR A 25 11.75 -13.25 -24.68
C THR A 25 11.34 -11.89 -25.27
N ARG A 26 10.79 -11.88 -26.49
CA ARG A 26 10.34 -10.65 -27.17
C ARG A 26 9.00 -10.14 -26.63
N ILE A 27 8.15 -11.04 -26.11
CA ILE A 27 6.89 -10.67 -25.43
C ILE A 27 7.19 -10.16 -24.01
N GLN A 28 8.19 -10.72 -23.32
CA GLN A 28 8.63 -10.21 -22.01
C GLN A 28 9.29 -8.83 -22.10
N SER A 29 10.08 -8.54 -23.15
CA SER A 29 10.66 -7.21 -23.32
C SER A 29 9.63 -6.14 -23.69
N ALA A 30 8.61 -6.50 -24.48
CA ALA A 30 7.56 -5.57 -24.89
C ALA A 30 6.55 -5.22 -23.78
N LEU A 31 6.50 -6.00 -22.69
CA LEU A 31 5.67 -5.72 -21.50
C LEU A 31 6.39 -4.88 -20.44
N ALA A 32 7.72 -4.72 -20.54
CA ALA A 32 8.51 -3.86 -19.65
C ALA A 32 8.50 -2.38 -20.10
N ASP A 33 8.24 -2.12 -21.38
CA ASP A 33 8.33 -0.78 -21.99
C ASP A 33 7.02 0.02 -21.98
N SER A 34 6.02 -0.42 -21.22
CA SER A 34 4.80 0.35 -20.97
C SER A 34 4.38 0.26 -19.50
N GLU A 35 5.23 0.74 -18.58
CA GLU A 35 4.73 1.06 -17.26
C GLU A 35 3.64 2.15 -17.42
N PRO A 36 2.39 1.90 -16.97
CA PRO A 36 1.35 2.90 -17.10
C PRO A 36 1.70 4.07 -16.20
N THR A 37 2.13 5.19 -16.78
CA THR A 37 2.28 6.47 -16.07
C THR A 37 0.90 6.97 -15.67
N MET A 38 0.33 6.39 -14.61
CA MET A 38 -0.91 6.84 -14.03
C MET A 38 -0.70 8.25 -13.44
N GLY A 39 -1.12 9.29 -14.17
CA GLY A 39 -0.98 10.68 -13.72
C GLY A 39 0.43 11.27 -13.86
N GLY A 40 1.31 10.65 -14.65
CA GLY A 40 2.69 11.12 -14.87
C GLY A 40 3.70 10.74 -13.79
N ILE A 41 3.28 10.05 -12.72
CA ILE A 41 4.16 9.52 -11.67
C ILE A 41 4.47 8.04 -11.97
N PRO A 42 5.75 7.65 -12.16
CA PRO A 42 6.15 6.26 -12.42
C PRO A 42 5.79 5.30 -11.28
N LEU A 43 5.57 4.01 -11.58
CA LEU A 43 5.27 3.02 -10.54
C LEU A 43 6.44 2.88 -9.56
N THR A 44 7.68 2.96 -10.04
CA THR A 44 8.90 2.95 -9.21
C THR A 44 8.89 4.05 -8.14
N THR A 45 8.43 5.26 -8.47
CA THR A 45 8.25 6.36 -7.50
C THR A 45 7.16 6.02 -6.48
N ARG A 46 6.05 5.43 -6.91
CA ARG A 46 4.97 5.02 -5.98
C ARG A 46 5.44 3.92 -5.03
N VAL A 47 6.21 2.96 -5.54
CA VAL A 47 6.85 1.90 -4.75
C VAL A 47 7.82 2.49 -3.73
N HIS A 48 8.63 3.48 -4.12
CA HIS A 48 9.50 4.19 -3.18
C HIS A 48 8.71 4.78 -2.01
N TRP A 49 7.64 5.53 -2.29
CA TRP A 49 6.84 6.14 -1.23
C TRP A 49 6.07 5.13 -0.39
N MET A 50 5.62 4.02 -0.97
CA MET A 50 4.99 2.95 -0.21
C MET A 50 5.97 2.28 0.77
N ARG A 51 7.23 2.05 0.36
CA ARG A 51 8.28 1.59 1.28
C ARG A 51 8.57 2.62 2.38
N ARG A 52 8.61 3.91 2.02
CA ARG A 52 8.77 5.01 2.99
C ARG A 52 7.63 5.03 4.00
N THR A 53 6.41 4.66 3.61
CA THR A 53 5.27 4.49 4.51
C THR A 53 5.52 3.40 5.55
N ASN A 54 5.95 2.20 5.15
CA ASN A 54 6.30 1.15 6.12
C ASN A 54 7.45 1.58 7.04
N GLN A 55 8.46 2.28 6.50
CA GLN A 55 9.58 2.81 7.29
C GLN A 55 9.12 3.81 8.36
N ALA A 56 8.04 4.58 8.13
CA ALA A 56 7.53 5.55 9.10
C ALA A 56 7.10 4.92 10.43
N LEU A 57 6.69 3.65 10.43
CA LEU A 57 6.38 2.89 11.65
C LEU A 57 7.61 2.80 12.57
N SER A 58 8.77 2.48 11.99
CA SER A 58 10.03 2.40 12.71
C SER A 58 10.50 3.79 13.16
N ASP A 59 10.37 4.81 12.30
CA ASP A 59 10.84 6.16 12.60
C ASP A 59 10.08 6.82 13.75
N LEU A 60 8.78 6.54 13.87
CA LEU A 60 7.89 7.18 14.84
C LEU A 60 7.53 6.29 16.04
N GLY A 61 7.97 5.03 16.05
CA GLY A 61 7.66 4.09 17.12
C GLY A 61 8.51 2.84 17.07
N SER A 62 7.99 1.80 16.42
CA SER A 62 8.57 0.46 16.39
C SER A 62 8.47 -0.10 14.96
N PRO A 63 9.38 -0.99 14.52
CA PRO A 63 9.18 -1.76 13.31
C PRO A 63 8.02 -2.80 13.42
N CYS A 64 7.57 -3.10 14.65
CA CYS A 64 6.65 -4.18 14.98
C CYS A 64 5.37 -3.75 15.74
N PRO A 65 4.75 -2.59 15.47
CA PRO A 65 3.59 -2.15 16.25
C PRO A 65 2.41 -3.07 15.97
N PHE A 66 1.56 -3.31 16.98
CA PHE A 66 0.37 -4.13 16.76
C PHE A 66 -0.65 -3.45 15.83
N ILE A 67 -0.73 -2.11 15.81
CA ILE A 67 -1.61 -1.40 14.89
C ILE A 67 -0.71 -0.69 13.87
N ALA A 68 -0.19 -1.49 12.93
CA ALA A 68 0.90 -1.11 12.03
C ALA A 68 0.47 -0.31 10.79
N PHE A 69 -0.36 0.70 11.01
CA PHE A 69 -0.93 1.55 9.97
C PHE A 69 -0.14 2.85 9.88
N ALA A 70 0.37 3.16 8.69
CA ALA A 70 1.19 4.33 8.45
C ALA A 70 0.79 5.06 7.18
N THR A 71 1.12 6.35 7.13
CA THR A 71 0.80 7.22 6.00
C THR A 71 1.90 8.25 5.80
N VAL A 72 2.21 8.55 4.54
CA VAL A 72 3.08 9.67 4.15
C VAL A 72 2.35 10.54 3.13
N ILE A 73 2.60 11.85 3.19
CA ILE A 73 1.98 12.83 2.29
C ILE A 73 3.09 13.56 1.54
N VAL A 74 2.98 13.55 0.21
CA VAL A 74 4.06 13.97 -0.70
C VAL A 74 3.53 14.97 -1.71
N LYS A 75 4.29 16.03 -1.97
CA LYS A 75 4.08 16.92 -3.12
C LYS A 75 4.96 16.47 -4.28
N HIS A 76 4.33 15.96 -5.34
CA HIS A 76 5.03 15.64 -6.58
C HIS A 76 5.23 16.92 -7.40
N THR A 77 6.46 17.19 -7.82
CA THR A 77 6.85 18.40 -8.57
C THR A 77 7.07 18.08 -10.04
N THR A 78 8.11 17.31 -10.34
CA THR A 78 8.58 17.02 -11.70
C THR A 78 8.37 15.54 -12.01
N PRO A 79 7.80 15.16 -13.17
CA PRO A 79 7.75 13.77 -13.60
C PRO A 79 9.16 13.15 -13.61
N GLY A 80 9.32 12.01 -12.93
CA GLY A 80 10.61 11.30 -12.81
C GLY A 80 11.42 11.63 -11.56
N GLU A 81 11.05 12.66 -10.80
CA GLU A 81 11.58 12.89 -9.44
C GLU A 81 10.72 12.15 -8.40
N LEU A 82 11.27 12.00 -7.19
CA LEU A 82 10.51 11.43 -6.07
C LEU A 82 9.44 12.39 -5.55
N GLY A 83 9.71 13.71 -5.55
CA GLY A 83 8.86 14.72 -4.92
C GLY A 83 9.32 15.06 -3.50
N ASP A 84 8.57 15.96 -2.86
CA ASP A 84 8.86 16.56 -1.57
C ASP A 84 7.99 15.92 -0.46
N LEU A 85 8.63 15.27 0.51
CA LEU A 85 7.93 14.70 1.67
C LEU A 85 7.45 15.83 2.57
N ILE A 86 6.13 15.98 2.70
CA ILE A 86 5.52 17.05 3.49
C ILE A 86 5.39 16.63 4.95
N CYS A 87 4.83 15.44 5.18
CA CYS A 87 4.64 14.92 6.53
C CYS A 87 4.46 13.40 6.52
N ILE A 88 4.54 12.82 7.72
CA ILE A 88 4.30 11.41 8.00
C ILE A 88 3.35 11.27 9.20
N GLY A 89 2.65 10.15 9.28
CA GLY A 89 1.80 9.79 10.41
C GLY A 89 1.71 8.28 10.56
N VAL A 90 1.58 7.82 11.81
CA VAL A 90 1.34 6.43 12.17
C VAL A 90 0.12 6.37 13.07
N ASN A 91 -0.51 5.21 13.20
CA ASN A 91 -1.61 5.06 14.13
C ASN A 91 -1.13 5.31 15.57
N GLU A 92 -1.76 6.26 16.26
CA GLU A 92 -1.39 6.70 17.60
C GLU A 92 -2.54 6.54 18.61
N ASN A 93 -3.60 5.79 18.29
CA ASN A 93 -4.80 5.70 19.13
C ASN A 93 -4.52 5.26 20.58
N SER A 94 -3.64 4.28 20.82
CA SER A 94 -3.26 3.83 22.16
C SER A 94 -2.43 4.87 22.90
N LYS A 95 -1.53 5.55 22.18
CA LYS A 95 -0.65 6.60 22.72
C LYS A 95 -1.40 7.87 23.07
N SER A 96 -2.39 8.27 22.26
CA SER A 96 -3.15 9.51 22.43
C SER A 96 -4.44 9.34 23.23
N GLY A 97 -4.93 8.11 23.38
CA GLY A 97 -6.25 7.82 23.92
C GLY A 97 -7.41 8.24 22.99
N ASN A 98 -7.11 8.71 21.77
CA ASN A 98 -8.12 9.09 20.79
C ASN A 98 -8.32 7.96 19.76
N PRO A 99 -9.49 7.28 19.75
CA PRO A 99 -9.74 6.14 18.88
C PRO A 99 -9.70 6.47 17.39
N THR A 100 -9.82 7.76 17.02
CA THR A 100 -9.78 8.21 15.62
C THR A 100 -8.38 8.50 15.10
N SER A 101 -7.34 8.44 15.96
CA SER A 101 -5.95 8.74 15.60
C SER A 101 -5.29 7.60 14.79
N HIS A 102 -5.90 7.24 13.66
CA HIS A 102 -5.33 6.34 12.67
C HIS A 102 -4.21 7.03 11.88
N GLY A 103 -3.37 6.26 11.19
CA GLY A 103 -2.21 6.79 10.46
C GLY A 103 -2.55 7.91 9.49
N GLU A 104 -3.68 7.81 8.79
CA GLU A 104 -4.16 8.82 7.84
C GLU A 104 -4.57 10.12 8.55
N ILE A 105 -5.32 10.00 9.65
CA ILE A 105 -5.78 11.16 10.44
C ILE A 105 -4.59 11.85 11.11
N ALA A 106 -3.66 11.07 11.66
CA ALA A 106 -2.42 11.56 12.24
C ALA A 106 -1.58 12.29 11.18
N ALA A 107 -1.42 11.72 9.98
CA ALA A 107 -0.68 12.37 8.89
C ALA A 107 -1.33 13.69 8.45
N ILE A 108 -2.66 13.74 8.25
CA ILE A 108 -3.38 14.97 7.90
C ILE A 108 -3.18 16.05 8.99
N THR A 109 -3.28 15.66 10.26
CA THR A 109 -3.07 16.55 11.41
C THR A 109 -1.63 17.09 11.43
N ASN A 110 -0.65 16.20 11.27
CA ASN A 110 0.77 16.56 11.24
C ASN A 110 1.10 17.49 10.07
N CYS A 111 0.56 17.21 8.87
CA CYS A 111 0.68 18.09 7.72
C CYS A 111 0.09 19.47 8.00
N THR A 112 -1.08 19.54 8.61
CA THR A 112 -1.70 20.83 8.96
C THR A 112 -0.80 21.65 9.88
N ASN A 113 -0.24 21.02 10.91
CA ASN A 113 0.70 21.68 11.83
C ASN A 113 1.98 22.14 11.12
N ILE A 114 2.57 21.30 10.27
CA ILE A 114 3.79 21.63 9.51
C ILE A 114 3.55 22.77 8.52
N LEU A 115 2.43 22.74 7.79
CA LEU A 115 2.11 23.74 6.79
C LEU A 115 1.84 25.11 7.42
N THR A 116 1.20 25.14 8.59
CA THR A 116 0.74 26.37 9.25
C THR A 116 1.66 26.87 10.37
N ASP A 117 2.76 26.18 10.65
CA ASP A 117 3.78 26.66 11.59
C ASP A 117 4.37 27.99 11.10
N LYS A 118 4.19 29.04 11.91
CA LYS A 118 4.66 30.40 11.62
C LYS A 118 6.18 30.51 11.50
N ASN A 119 6.90 29.59 12.12
CA ASN A 119 8.36 29.51 12.05
C ASN A 119 8.82 28.36 11.14
N GLY A 120 7.87 27.63 10.54
CA GLY A 120 8.12 26.48 9.71
C GLY A 120 8.45 26.84 8.27
N ARG A 121 8.87 25.83 7.50
CA ARG A 121 9.27 25.97 6.09
C ARG A 121 8.19 26.59 5.20
N PHE A 122 6.93 26.34 5.52
CA PHE A 122 5.80 26.71 4.69
C PHE A 122 5.10 27.99 5.14
N ASN A 123 4.93 28.20 6.45
CA ASN A 123 4.30 29.37 7.05
C ASN A 123 3.01 29.81 6.31
N MET A 124 2.14 28.84 6.04
CA MET A 124 0.89 29.05 5.34
C MET A 124 -0.19 29.52 6.29
N THR A 125 -1.08 30.37 5.79
CA THR A 125 -2.38 30.58 6.42
C THR A 125 -3.23 29.29 6.36
N PRO A 126 -4.24 29.13 7.22
CA PRO A 126 -5.13 27.98 7.15
C PRO A 126 -5.78 27.76 5.78
N LEU A 127 -6.16 28.85 5.09
CA LEU A 127 -6.74 28.75 3.74
C LEU A 127 -5.72 28.26 2.70
N GLN A 128 -4.47 28.72 2.77
CA GLN A 128 -3.41 28.23 1.90
C GLN A 128 -3.10 26.76 2.15
N ALA A 129 -3.10 26.31 3.42
CA ALA A 129 -2.89 24.91 3.75
C ALA A 129 -4.01 24.02 3.19
N LEU A 130 -5.28 24.45 3.28
CA LEU A 130 -6.42 23.74 2.68
C LEU A 130 -6.30 23.61 1.16
N GLU A 131 -5.83 24.64 0.46
CA GLU A 131 -5.56 24.55 -0.98
C GLU A 131 -4.36 23.64 -1.29
N ALA A 132 -3.31 23.67 -0.47
CA ALA A 132 -2.11 22.87 -0.69
C ALA A 132 -2.38 21.36 -0.68
N PHE A 133 -3.32 20.87 0.15
CA PHE A 133 -3.72 19.46 0.17
C PHE A 133 -4.15 18.94 -1.21
N LYS A 134 -4.76 19.80 -2.05
CA LYS A 134 -5.21 19.45 -3.41
C LYS A 134 -4.07 19.19 -4.39
N GLU A 135 -2.84 19.54 -4.02
CA GLU A 135 -1.63 19.26 -4.81
C GLU A 135 -0.91 17.99 -4.33
N PHE A 136 -1.29 17.44 -3.18
CA PHE A 136 -0.56 16.35 -2.55
C PHE A 136 -1.10 14.98 -2.92
N THR A 137 -0.21 13.98 -2.82
CA THR A 137 -0.54 12.57 -2.87
C THR A 137 -0.39 11.96 -1.50
N LEU A 138 -1.41 11.23 -1.05
CA LEU A 138 -1.38 10.43 0.17
C LEU A 138 -1.03 8.98 -0.16
N TYR A 139 0.00 8.45 0.48
CA TYR A 139 0.39 7.04 0.41
C TYR A 139 0.18 6.38 1.78
N THR A 140 -0.65 5.37 1.85
CA THR A 140 -0.89 4.56 3.06
C THR A 140 -0.58 3.10 2.79
N ASN A 141 -0.02 2.38 3.77
CA ASN A 141 0.36 0.97 3.58
C ASN A 141 -0.83 0.03 3.43
N VAL A 142 -2.04 0.51 3.74
CA VAL A 142 -3.28 -0.25 3.66
C VAL A 142 -4.47 0.65 3.34
N GLU A 143 -5.46 0.07 2.67
CA GLU A 143 -6.72 0.73 2.31
C GLU A 143 -7.37 1.31 3.57
N SER A 144 -7.78 2.56 3.44
CA SER A 144 -8.28 3.38 4.52
C SER A 144 -9.67 2.92 4.90
N CYS A 145 -9.90 2.76 6.20
CA CYS A 145 -11.24 2.50 6.73
C CYS A 145 -12.20 3.64 6.34
N PRO A 146 -13.53 3.45 6.41
CA PRO A 146 -14.50 4.43 5.94
C PRO A 146 -14.33 5.83 6.55
N MET A 147 -13.95 5.93 7.82
CA MET A 147 -13.62 7.19 8.48
C MET A 147 -12.44 7.91 7.78
N CYS A 148 -11.35 7.19 7.57
CA CYS A 148 -10.14 7.75 6.97
C CYS A 148 -10.35 8.06 5.49
N ALA A 149 -11.02 7.19 4.74
CA ALA A 149 -11.38 7.43 3.34
C ALA A 149 -12.24 8.71 3.18
N ALA A 150 -13.22 8.91 4.06
CA ALA A 150 -14.01 10.14 4.07
C ALA A 150 -13.17 11.37 4.42
N ALA A 151 -12.28 11.29 5.42
CA ALA A 151 -11.38 12.38 5.78
C ALA A 151 -10.43 12.76 4.63
N ILE A 152 -9.86 11.77 3.93
CA ILE A 152 -9.03 11.97 2.73
C ILE A 152 -9.82 12.69 1.65
N ARG A 153 -11.07 12.27 1.42
CA ARG A 153 -11.93 12.89 0.41
C ARG A 153 -12.26 14.35 0.76
N TRP A 154 -12.53 14.66 2.03
CA TRP A 154 -12.73 16.03 2.53
C TRP A 154 -11.48 16.90 2.40
N ALA A 155 -10.30 16.35 2.68
CA ALA A 155 -9.02 17.04 2.49
C ALA A 155 -8.73 17.35 1.01
N GLY A 156 -9.32 16.58 0.09
CA GLY A 156 -9.29 16.88 -1.33
C GLY A 156 -7.96 16.57 -2.03
N PHE A 157 -7.20 15.61 -1.49
CA PHE A 157 -5.93 15.14 -2.07
C PHE A 157 -6.02 14.89 -3.58
N LYS A 158 -4.96 15.23 -4.31
CA LYS A 158 -4.87 14.95 -5.76
C LYS A 158 -4.97 13.46 -6.05
N GLU A 159 -4.21 12.68 -5.28
CA GLU A 159 -4.15 11.23 -5.40
C GLU A 159 -4.17 10.58 -4.02
N TYR A 160 -4.86 9.45 -3.95
CA TYR A 160 -4.93 8.56 -2.81
C TYR A 160 -4.41 7.18 -3.23
N VAL A 161 -3.31 6.75 -2.62
CA VAL A 161 -2.58 5.53 -3.00
C VAL A 161 -2.49 4.59 -1.80
N TYR A 162 -2.89 3.34 -1.97
CA TYR A 162 -2.79 2.34 -0.91
C TYR A 162 -2.20 1.01 -1.36
N GLY A 163 -1.65 0.27 -0.39
CA GLY A 163 -1.13 -1.10 -0.58
C GLY A 163 -2.19 -2.17 -0.36
N THR A 164 -2.15 -2.81 0.80
CA THR A 164 -3.07 -3.91 1.18
C THR A 164 -4.53 -3.44 1.16
N SER A 165 -5.47 -4.27 0.69
CA SER A 165 -6.90 -3.92 0.69
C SER A 165 -7.60 -4.28 2.01
N ILE A 166 -8.75 -3.66 2.28
CA ILE A 166 -9.65 -4.05 3.40
C ILE A 166 -10.05 -5.53 3.26
N GLU A 167 -10.29 -6.01 2.03
CA GLU A 167 -10.61 -7.42 1.80
C GLU A 167 -9.46 -8.33 2.26
N THR A 168 -8.21 -7.99 1.90
CA THR A 168 -7.04 -8.74 2.34
C THR A 168 -6.86 -8.66 3.85
N LEU A 169 -7.00 -7.49 4.47
CA LEU A 169 -6.97 -7.34 5.93
C LEU A 169 -7.95 -8.29 6.62
N VAL A 170 -9.21 -8.32 6.18
CA VAL A 170 -10.22 -9.19 6.76
C VAL A 170 -9.87 -10.67 6.56
N ARG A 171 -9.36 -11.06 5.39
CA ARG A 171 -8.88 -12.44 5.16
C ARG A 171 -7.71 -12.81 6.07
N LYS A 172 -6.92 -11.83 6.52
CA LYS A 172 -5.81 -12.00 7.47
C LYS A 172 -6.25 -11.87 8.94
N GLY A 173 -7.55 -11.78 9.22
CA GLY A 173 -8.07 -11.78 10.59
C GLY A 173 -8.24 -10.40 11.21
N TRP A 174 -7.95 -9.33 10.48
CA TRP A 174 -8.19 -7.98 10.97
C TRP A 174 -9.67 -7.60 10.91
N PRO A 175 -10.26 -7.11 12.00
CA PRO A 175 -11.60 -6.55 11.95
C PRO A 175 -11.58 -5.21 11.21
N GLN A 176 -12.57 -5.02 10.33
CA GLN A 176 -12.74 -3.81 9.53
C GLN A 176 -14.22 -3.54 9.27
N ILE A 177 -14.59 -2.27 9.15
CA ILE A 177 -15.86 -1.90 8.52
C ILE A 177 -15.69 -2.15 7.02
N ARG A 178 -16.48 -3.07 6.47
CA ARG A 178 -16.29 -3.62 5.11
C ARG A 178 -16.92 -2.75 4.02
N ILE A 179 -16.68 -1.44 4.09
CA ILE A 179 -17.02 -0.48 3.03
C ILE A 179 -15.69 -0.06 2.39
N SER A 180 -15.58 -0.23 1.08
CA SER A 180 -14.33 0.06 0.37
C SER A 180 -14.09 1.57 0.25
N SER A 181 -12.82 1.97 0.11
CA SER A 181 -12.49 3.38 -0.20
C SER A 181 -13.09 3.82 -1.54
N ARG A 182 -13.23 2.89 -2.50
CA ARG A 182 -13.89 3.15 -3.78
C ARG A 182 -15.34 3.56 -3.58
N GLU A 183 -16.08 2.82 -2.76
CA GLU A 183 -17.49 3.11 -2.46
C GLU A 183 -17.65 4.49 -1.81
N ILE A 184 -16.81 4.83 -0.83
CA ILE A 184 -16.81 6.18 -0.24
C ILE A 184 -16.57 7.27 -1.29
N PHE A 185 -15.62 7.05 -2.21
CA PHE A 185 -15.31 8.03 -3.26
C PHE A 185 -16.44 8.15 -4.28
N GLU A 186 -17.08 7.04 -4.66
CA GLU A 186 -18.25 7.01 -5.56
C GLU A 186 -19.46 7.75 -4.95
N HIS A 187 -19.64 7.69 -3.62
CA HIS A 187 -20.69 8.42 -2.90
C HIS A 187 -20.33 9.87 -2.54
N SER A 188 -19.19 10.39 -2.99
CA SER A 188 -18.68 11.72 -2.65
C SER A 188 -18.57 12.66 -3.85
N TYR A 189 -19.45 12.52 -4.84
CA TYR A 189 -19.40 13.28 -6.09
C TYR A 189 -19.76 14.76 -5.94
N ASP A 190 -20.50 15.14 -4.89
CA ASP A 190 -20.89 16.53 -4.61
C ASP A 190 -19.73 17.39 -4.07
N LEU A 191 -18.61 16.77 -3.70
CA LEU A 191 -17.43 17.49 -3.20
C LEU A 191 -16.59 18.04 -4.37
N PRO A 192 -16.06 19.27 -4.25
CA PRO A 192 -15.54 20.03 -5.40
C PRO A 192 -14.20 19.52 -5.96
N SER A 193 -13.41 18.79 -5.16
CA SER A 193 -12.14 18.21 -5.61
C SER A 193 -12.35 16.90 -6.34
N SER A 194 -11.51 16.59 -7.33
CA SER A 194 -11.43 15.26 -7.95
C SER A 194 -10.16 14.57 -7.46
N SER A 195 -10.32 13.45 -6.76
CA SER A 195 -9.21 12.67 -6.19
C SER A 195 -9.06 11.36 -6.95
N LYS A 196 -7.85 11.05 -7.42
CA LYS A 196 -7.57 9.77 -8.08
C LYS A 196 -7.24 8.70 -7.05
N LEU A 197 -8.01 7.61 -7.03
CA LEU A 197 -7.75 6.44 -6.20
C LEU A 197 -6.87 5.44 -6.96
N ILE A 198 -5.79 4.99 -6.32
CA ILE A 198 -4.82 4.02 -6.85
C ILE A 198 -4.61 2.93 -5.81
N ALA A 199 -5.08 1.73 -6.15
CA ALA A 199 -5.08 0.57 -5.26
C ALA A 199 -3.88 -0.35 -5.51
N GLY A 200 -3.51 -1.14 -4.51
CA GLY A 200 -2.66 -2.31 -4.68
C GLY A 200 -1.20 -2.02 -4.98
N VAL A 201 -0.66 -0.87 -4.55
CA VAL A 201 0.76 -0.56 -4.74
C VAL A 201 1.59 -1.32 -3.70
N LEU A 202 2.57 -2.12 -4.16
CA LEU A 202 3.50 -2.86 -3.30
C LEU A 202 2.83 -3.91 -2.38
N THR A 203 1.74 -4.53 -2.82
CA THR A 203 1.04 -5.59 -2.05
C THR A 203 1.91 -6.80 -1.76
N ASN A 204 2.94 -7.07 -2.57
CA ASN A 204 3.93 -8.10 -2.31
C ASN A 204 4.76 -7.87 -1.04
N GLU A 205 4.82 -6.64 -0.50
CA GLU A 205 5.46 -6.33 0.78
C GLU A 205 4.44 -5.98 1.88
N THR A 206 3.37 -5.24 1.55
CA THR A 206 2.37 -4.84 2.57
C THR A 206 1.50 -6.02 3.03
N ASP A 207 1.08 -6.93 2.13
CA ASP A 207 0.21 -8.05 2.52
C ASP A 207 0.90 -9.02 3.51
N PRO A 208 2.17 -9.43 3.31
CA PRO A 208 2.92 -10.19 4.31
C PRO A 208 3.09 -9.44 5.62
N TYR A 209 3.29 -8.12 5.56
CA TYR A 209 3.44 -7.26 6.73
C TYR A 209 2.15 -7.19 7.58
N PHE A 210 0.96 -7.38 7.02
CA PHE A 210 -0.27 -7.50 7.81
C PHE A 210 -0.64 -8.94 8.15
N ALA A 211 0.10 -9.94 7.64
CA ALA A 211 -0.14 -11.35 7.95
C ALA A 211 0.53 -11.79 9.27
N TRP A 212 1.75 -11.31 9.57
CA TRP A 212 2.56 -11.86 10.67
C TRP A 212 1.91 -11.83 12.06
N GLN A 213 0.97 -10.90 12.29
CA GLN A 213 0.31 -10.74 13.58
C GLN A 213 -0.75 -11.82 13.86
N PHE A 214 -1.39 -12.34 12.82
CA PHE A 214 -2.51 -13.28 12.92
C PHE A 214 -2.21 -14.64 12.27
N ASP A 215 -1.13 -14.72 11.50
CA ASP A 215 -0.62 -15.94 10.88
C ASP A 215 0.76 -16.27 11.48
N SER A 216 0.81 -17.30 12.33
CA SER A 216 2.05 -17.73 12.99
C SER A 216 3.09 -18.29 12.01
N SER A 217 2.69 -18.66 10.79
CA SER A 217 3.59 -19.18 9.75
C SER A 217 4.21 -18.05 8.90
N ALA A 218 3.64 -16.85 8.92
CA ALA A 218 4.17 -15.72 8.16
C ALA A 218 5.48 -15.21 8.77
N PRO A 219 6.45 -14.73 7.97
CA PRO A 219 7.69 -14.17 8.50
C PRO A 219 7.42 -12.87 9.28
N CYS A 220 8.19 -12.64 10.35
CA CYS A 220 8.17 -11.35 11.04
C CYS A 220 8.75 -10.24 10.15
N PRO A 221 8.33 -8.98 10.34
CA PRO A 221 9.02 -7.86 9.71
C PRO A 221 10.49 -7.81 10.14
N MET A 222 11.33 -7.19 9.32
CA MET A 222 12.75 -7.04 9.63
C MET A 222 12.93 -6.33 10.98
N GLY A 223 13.71 -6.91 11.89
CA GLY A 223 13.92 -6.39 13.24
C GLY A 223 12.84 -6.78 14.25
N CYS A 224 11.90 -7.64 13.86
CA CYS A 224 10.86 -8.20 14.74
C CYS A 224 11.07 -9.70 14.93
N ASP A 225 10.82 -10.18 16.15
CA ASP A 225 10.80 -11.60 16.48
C ASP A 225 9.52 -11.93 17.25
N ARG A 226 8.97 -13.13 17.04
CA ARG A 226 7.89 -13.62 17.90
C ARG A 226 8.47 -14.12 19.22
N PRO A 227 7.87 -13.75 20.36
CA PRO A 227 8.26 -14.37 21.62
C PRO A 227 8.05 -15.89 21.54
N PRO A 228 8.95 -16.71 22.10
CA PRO A 228 8.76 -18.15 22.14
C PRO A 228 7.42 -18.47 22.83
N SER A 229 6.65 -19.38 22.23
CA SER A 229 5.35 -19.79 22.76
C SER A 229 5.51 -20.50 24.11
N GLY A 230 5.34 -19.75 25.20
CA GLY A 230 5.23 -20.28 26.56
C GLY A 230 6.09 -19.52 27.59
N ASN A 231 5.40 -18.83 28.50
CA ASN A 231 5.86 -18.32 29.79
C ASN A 231 7.18 -17.51 29.84
N GLY A 232 7.03 -16.20 30.01
CA GLY A 232 8.07 -15.33 30.58
C GLY A 232 8.64 -14.36 29.57
N TYR A 233 8.40 -13.07 29.83
CA TYR A 233 8.90 -11.92 29.08
C TYR A 233 10.36 -12.07 28.64
N SER A 234 10.59 -12.14 27.32
CA SER A 234 11.87 -11.81 26.69
C SER A 234 11.64 -10.61 25.79
N VAL A 235 12.27 -9.48 26.10
CA VAL A 235 12.08 -8.22 25.39
C VAL A 235 12.74 -8.27 24.00
N ALA A 236 11.90 -8.38 22.97
CA ALA A 236 12.10 -7.76 21.66
C ALA A 236 10.74 -7.16 21.27
N TYR A 237 10.54 -5.88 21.62
CA TYR A 237 9.34 -5.05 21.45
C TYR A 237 7.99 -5.77 21.56
N LEU A 238 7.47 -5.72 22.78
CA LEU A 238 6.15 -6.19 23.22
C LEU A 238 5.08 -6.06 22.12
N ILE A 239 4.48 -7.19 21.76
CA ILE A 239 3.05 -7.19 21.44
C ILE A 239 2.40 -6.64 22.71
N GLU A 240 2.04 -5.35 22.72
CA GLU A 240 1.21 -4.84 23.80
C GLU A 240 -0.05 -5.71 23.82
N ASP A 241 -0.32 -6.34 24.97
CA ASP A 241 -1.53 -7.11 25.29
C ASP A 241 -2.75 -6.18 25.31
N PHE A 242 -3.01 -5.51 24.19
CA PHE A 242 -4.20 -4.74 23.94
C PHE A 242 -4.96 -5.48 22.85
N SER A 243 -6.04 -6.15 23.25
CA SER A 243 -7.18 -6.30 22.37
C SER A 243 -7.85 -4.93 22.31
N PRO A 244 -7.79 -4.17 21.21
CA PRO A 244 -8.58 -2.93 21.10
C PRO A 244 -10.09 -3.20 20.94
N PHE A 245 -10.53 -4.46 21.08
CA PHE A 245 -11.89 -4.92 20.82
C PHE A 245 -12.60 -5.54 22.04
N THR A 246 -12.11 -5.31 23.26
CA THR A 246 -12.84 -5.64 24.51
C THR A 246 -13.37 -4.39 25.18
#